data_AF-A0A562ZFA2-F1
#
_entry.id   AF-A0A562ZFA2-F1
#
_cell.length_a   1.000
_cell.length_b   1.000
_cell.length_c   1.000
_cell.angle_alpha   90.00
_cell.angle_beta   90.00
_cell.angle_gamma   90.00
#
_symmetry.space_group_name_H-M   'P 1'
#
loop_
_entity.id
_entity.type
_entity.pdbx_description
1 polymer ?
#
loop_
_entity_poly.entity_id
_entity_poly.type
_entity_poly.pdbx_seq_one_letter_code
_entity_poly.pdbx_strand_id
1 'polypeptide(L)'
;MPTSAPGSSRAPRSRGFTLLELLVVVAIIAIASAGVSFALRDAEGAQLEREAQRLAALLESARSQSRLSGQPVRWRATDGAFTFDGLPAESLPRTWLVEGTQVLGTTVLVLGPEPIIGPQSVVLGSTRQPGRSLRIATDGLRPFHVAADAP
;
A
#
# COMPACT_ATOMS: atom_id res chain seq x y z
N MET A 1 31.86 24.78 77.26
CA MET A 1 30.52 25.23 76.83
C MET A 1 30.36 24.87 75.35
N PRO A 2 29.41 23.98 74.99
CA PRO A 2 29.10 23.65 73.61
C PRO A 2 27.94 24.51 73.10
N THR A 3 28.04 25.05 71.90
CA THR A 3 26.88 25.48 71.11
C THR A 3 27.12 25.13 69.66
N SER A 4 26.65 23.95 69.28
CA SER A 4 26.52 23.53 67.89
C SER A 4 25.45 24.37 67.21
N ALA A 5 25.79 25.01 66.10
CA ALA A 5 24.83 25.63 65.19
C ALA A 5 24.06 24.52 64.43
N PRO A 6 22.72 24.55 64.37
CA PRO A 6 21.98 23.57 63.61
C PRO A 6 22.14 23.83 62.11
N GLY A 7 22.64 22.82 61.40
CA GLY A 7 22.65 22.79 59.94
C GLY A 7 21.23 22.74 59.39
N SER A 8 20.92 23.65 58.47
CA SER A 8 19.67 23.62 57.70
C SER A 8 19.72 22.49 56.67
N SER A 9 19.33 21.28 57.04
CA SER A 9 19.03 20.22 56.07
C SER A 9 17.73 20.57 55.36
N ARG A 10 17.84 21.22 54.19
CA ARG A 10 16.69 21.49 53.31
C ARG A 10 16.19 20.15 52.80
N ALA A 11 15.11 19.64 53.40
CA ALA A 11 14.44 18.46 52.90
C ALA A 11 14.08 18.67 51.42
N PRO A 12 14.34 17.69 50.53
CA PRO A 12 13.93 17.80 49.14
C PRO A 12 12.39 17.92 49.12
N ARG A 13 11.87 19.02 48.57
CA ARG A 13 10.42 19.17 48.37
C ARG A 13 10.01 18.12 47.35
N SER A 14 9.22 17.14 47.79
CA SER A 14 8.57 16.18 46.91
C SER A 14 7.73 16.97 45.90
N ARG A 15 8.18 17.01 44.65
CA ARG A 15 7.39 17.54 43.54
C ARG A 15 6.31 16.51 43.24
N GLY A 16 5.14 16.70 43.83
CA GLY A 16 3.96 15.88 43.54
C GLY A 16 3.46 16.16 42.13
N PHE A 17 2.98 15.11 41.46
CA PHE A 17 2.36 15.18 40.15
C PHE A 17 1.05 15.96 40.24
N THR A 18 0.92 17.05 39.49
CA THR A 18 -0.30 17.88 39.50
C THR A 18 -1.37 17.32 38.58
N LEU A 19 -2.64 17.61 38.85
CA LEU A 19 -3.75 17.28 37.94
C LEU A 19 -3.55 17.90 36.55
N LEU A 20 -2.96 19.11 36.50
CA LEU A 20 -2.64 19.79 35.26
C LEU A 20 -1.59 19.00 34.45
N GLU A 21 -0.53 18.51 35.09
CA GLU A 21 0.47 17.67 34.42
C GLU A 21 -0.14 16.40 33.86
N LEU A 22 -1.01 15.72 34.63
CA LEU A 22 -1.73 14.54 34.12
C LEU A 22 -2.56 14.90 32.88
N LEU A 23 -3.32 16.00 32.94
CA LEU A 23 -4.18 16.43 31.86
C LEU A 23 -3.38 16.74 30.59
N VAL A 24 -2.26 17.46 30.73
CA VAL A 24 -1.39 17.78 29.60
C VAL A 24 -0.76 16.53 29.00
N VAL A 25 -0.29 15.58 29.84
CA VAL A 25 0.27 14.31 29.37
C VAL A 25 -0.78 13.52 28.58
N VAL A 26 -2.00 13.39 29.10
CA VAL A 26 -3.09 12.70 28.42
C VAL A 26 -3.47 13.42 27.12
N ALA A 27 -3.52 14.75 27.13
CA ALA A 27 -3.79 15.53 25.92
C ALA A 27 -2.74 15.31 24.83
N ILE A 28 -1.44 15.30 25.19
CA ILE A 28 -0.35 15.03 24.25
C ILE A 28 -0.43 13.59 23.72
N ILE A 29 -0.66 12.60 24.59
CA ILE A 29 -0.83 11.20 24.18
C ILE A 29 -2.00 11.08 23.20
N ALA A 30 -3.15 11.70 23.50
CA ALA A 30 -4.32 11.66 22.63
C ALA A 30 -4.02 12.22 21.23
N ILE A 31 -3.37 13.39 21.15
CA ILE A 31 -2.99 14.01 19.86
C ILE A 31 -1.97 13.14 19.12
N ALA A 32 -0.95 12.63 19.83
CA ALA A 32 0.07 11.76 19.25
C ALA A 32 -0.55 10.46 18.70
N SER A 33 -1.43 9.81 19.46
CA SER A 33 -2.12 8.58 19.05
C SER A 33 -3.04 8.80 17.84
N ALA A 34 -3.73 9.95 17.78
CA ALA A 34 -4.52 10.32 16.60
C ALA A 34 -3.63 10.46 15.37
N GLY A 35 -2.49 11.17 15.47
CA GLY A 35 -1.54 11.33 14.38
C GLY A 35 -0.98 10.02 13.84
N VAL A 36 -0.60 9.08 14.72
CA VAL A 36 -0.11 7.74 14.32
C VAL A 36 -1.18 6.95 13.56
N SER A 37 -2.43 7.02 14.00
CA SER A 37 -3.54 6.31 13.35
C SER A 37 -3.78 6.80 11.92
N PHE A 38 -3.67 8.11 11.68
CA PHE A 38 -3.75 8.68 10.33
C PHE A 38 -2.56 8.27 9.45
N ALA A 39 -1.34 8.30 9.99
CA ALA A 39 -0.14 7.92 9.25
C ALA A 39 -0.17 6.44 8.80
N LEU A 40 -0.67 5.54 9.65
CA LEU A 40 -0.83 4.12 9.31
C LEU A 40 -1.78 3.92 8.12
N ARG A 41 -2.95 4.56 8.15
CA ARG A 41 -3.94 4.49 7.05
C ARG A 41 -3.39 5.02 5.73
N ASP A 42 -2.64 6.12 5.79
CA ASP A 42 -2.01 6.69 4.60
C ASP A 42 -0.93 5.76 4.02
N ALA A 43 -0.07 5.20 4.87
CA ALA A 43 0.95 4.23 4.46
C ALA A 43 0.35 3.00 3.79
N GLU A 44 -0.77 2.52 4.32
CA GLU A 44 -1.56 1.43 3.78
C GLU A 44 -2.21 1.77 2.42
N GLY A 45 -2.70 3.00 2.24
CA GLY A 45 -3.15 3.50 0.94
C GLY A 45 -2.03 3.59 -0.09
N ALA A 46 -0.86 4.06 0.34
CA ALA A 46 0.34 4.13 -0.51
C ALA A 46 0.87 2.73 -0.89
N GLN A 47 0.64 1.71 -0.06
CA GLN A 47 0.98 0.32 -0.43
C GLN A 47 0.17 -0.15 -1.64
N LEU A 48 -1.16 0.03 -1.64
CA LEU A 48 -2.00 -0.40 -2.75
C LEU A 48 -1.67 0.35 -4.06
N GLU A 49 -1.36 1.64 -3.97
CA GLU A 49 -0.89 2.43 -5.12
C GLU A 49 0.41 1.86 -5.70
N ARG A 50 1.38 1.52 -4.85
CA ARG A 50 2.63 0.87 -5.30
C ARG A 50 2.38 -0.48 -5.97
N GLU A 51 1.45 -1.28 -5.45
CA GLU A 51 1.05 -2.54 -6.10
C GLU A 51 0.46 -2.28 -7.49
N ALA A 52 -0.42 -1.29 -7.61
CA ALA A 52 -1.08 -0.97 -8.86
C ALA A 52 -0.08 -0.49 -9.93
N GLN A 53 0.84 0.40 -9.55
CA GLN A 53 1.91 0.87 -10.44
C GLN A 53 2.84 -0.27 -10.85
N ARG A 54 3.19 -1.15 -9.90
CA ARG A 54 3.99 -2.35 -10.18
C ARG A 54 3.29 -3.28 -11.16
N LEU A 55 2.00 -3.58 -10.94
CA LEU A 55 1.24 -4.44 -11.85
C LEU A 55 1.13 -3.81 -13.23
N ALA A 56 0.87 -2.50 -13.35
CA ALA A 56 0.84 -1.80 -14.64
C ALA A 56 2.16 -1.99 -15.43
N ALA A 57 3.31 -1.85 -14.77
CA ALA A 57 4.62 -2.08 -15.38
C ALA A 57 4.84 -3.54 -15.79
N LEU A 58 4.38 -4.50 -14.99
CA LEU A 58 4.46 -5.93 -15.32
C LEU A 58 3.58 -6.29 -16.52
N LEU A 59 2.37 -5.74 -16.59
CA LEU A 59 1.46 -5.92 -17.73
C LEU A 59 2.09 -5.39 -19.02
N GLU A 60 2.70 -4.20 -19.00
CA GLU A 60 3.38 -3.66 -20.19
C GLU A 60 4.64 -4.46 -20.55
N SER A 61 5.38 -4.95 -19.57
CA SER A 61 6.53 -5.84 -19.81
C SER A 61 6.10 -7.13 -20.50
N ALA A 62 5.03 -7.76 -20.02
CA ALA A 62 4.44 -8.95 -20.64
C ALA A 62 3.88 -8.67 -22.04
N ARG A 63 3.25 -7.49 -22.24
CA ARG A 63 2.77 -7.02 -23.54
C ARG A 63 3.92 -6.88 -24.53
N SER A 64 5.02 -6.26 -24.11
CA SER A 64 6.24 -6.13 -24.90
C SER A 64 6.82 -7.50 -25.27
N GLN A 65 6.92 -8.43 -24.32
CA GLN A 65 7.39 -9.79 -24.58
C GLN A 65 6.48 -10.57 -25.54
N SER A 66 5.16 -10.42 -25.44
CA SER A 66 4.18 -11.00 -26.36
C SER A 66 4.40 -10.51 -27.79
N ARG A 67 4.57 -9.19 -27.97
CA ARG A 67 4.86 -8.59 -29.29
C ARG A 67 6.20 -9.06 -29.86
N LEU A 68 7.24 -9.14 -29.03
CA LEU A 68 8.58 -9.54 -29.45
C LEU A 68 8.66 -11.03 -29.85
N SER A 69 7.96 -11.89 -29.10
CA SER A 69 7.94 -13.34 -29.36
C SER A 69 6.90 -13.75 -30.41
N GLY A 70 5.92 -12.88 -30.71
CA GLY A 70 4.76 -13.21 -31.54
C GLY A 70 3.80 -14.21 -30.88
N GLN A 71 3.97 -14.53 -29.60
CA GLN A 71 3.14 -15.48 -28.87
C GLN A 71 2.07 -14.76 -28.05
N PRO A 72 0.83 -15.28 -28.00
CA PRO A 72 -0.22 -14.68 -27.21
C PRO A 72 0.04 -14.84 -25.72
N VAL A 73 -0.01 -13.73 -24.99
CA VAL A 73 0.15 -13.72 -23.53
C VAL A 73 -1.15 -13.29 -22.87
N ARG A 74 -1.56 -14.02 -21.82
CA ARG A 74 -2.71 -13.66 -21.00
C ARG A 74 -2.27 -13.51 -19.55
N TRP A 75 -2.68 -12.41 -18.94
CA TRP A 75 -2.57 -12.26 -17.50
C TRP A 75 -3.84 -12.79 -16.85
N ARG A 76 -3.69 -13.55 -15.76
CA ARG A 76 -4.81 -14.04 -14.96
C ARG A 76 -4.57 -13.85 -13.47
N ALA A 77 -5.58 -13.34 -12.79
CA ALA A 77 -5.64 -13.35 -11.34
C ALA A 77 -5.87 -14.78 -10.82
N THR A 78 -5.21 -15.15 -9.73
CA THR A 78 -5.43 -16.38 -8.97
C THR A 78 -5.59 -16.05 -7.49
N ASP A 79 -5.95 -17.04 -6.67
CA ASP A 79 -6.06 -16.82 -5.22
C ASP A 79 -4.73 -16.35 -4.63
N GLY A 80 -4.70 -15.08 -4.19
CA GLY A 80 -3.53 -14.46 -3.58
C GLY A 80 -2.31 -14.28 -4.50
N ALA A 81 -2.45 -14.44 -5.82
CA ALA A 81 -1.36 -14.28 -6.78
C ALA A 81 -1.89 -13.94 -8.19
N PHE A 82 -1.02 -14.01 -9.20
CA PHE A 82 -1.40 -13.93 -10.60
C PHE A 82 -0.42 -14.71 -11.48
N THR A 83 -0.79 -14.96 -12.73
CA THR A 83 0.06 -15.68 -13.69
C THR A 83 0.06 -15.01 -15.05
N PHE A 84 1.15 -15.20 -15.79
CA PHE A 84 1.25 -14.86 -17.20
C PHE A 84 1.32 -16.15 -18.02
N ASP A 85 0.21 -16.51 -18.64
CA ASP A 85 0.17 -17.64 -19.57
C ASP A 85 0.82 -17.25 -20.89
N GLY A 86 1.60 -18.16 -21.47
CA GLY A 86 2.36 -17.89 -22.68
C GLY A 86 3.77 -17.34 -22.42
N LEU A 87 4.13 -17.08 -21.16
CA LEU A 87 5.49 -16.73 -20.76
C LEU A 87 6.15 -17.83 -19.91
N PRO A 88 7.48 -18.01 -20.00
CA PRO A 88 8.23 -18.91 -19.12
C PRO A 88 8.02 -18.59 -17.63
N ALA A 89 8.10 -19.62 -16.77
CA ALA A 89 7.88 -19.51 -15.32
C ALA A 89 8.62 -18.32 -14.68
N GLU A 90 9.90 -18.17 -15.05
CA GLU A 90 10.86 -17.27 -14.40
C GLU A 90 10.97 -15.88 -15.07
N SER A 91 10.18 -15.58 -16.11
CA SER A 91 10.39 -14.35 -16.89
C SER A 91 9.90 -13.08 -16.21
N LEU A 92 8.85 -13.19 -15.38
CA LEU A 92 8.22 -12.07 -14.67
C LEU A 92 7.73 -12.52 -13.29
N PRO A 93 7.73 -11.63 -12.29
CA PRO A 93 7.09 -11.86 -11.00
C PRO A 93 5.60 -12.21 -11.14
N ARG A 94 5.12 -13.09 -10.25
CA ARG A 94 3.76 -13.66 -10.26
C ARG A 94 3.01 -13.49 -8.93
N THR A 95 3.64 -12.80 -8.00
CA THR A 95 3.12 -12.60 -6.64
C THR A 95 2.81 -11.14 -6.41
N TRP A 96 1.81 -10.89 -5.56
CA TRP A 96 1.58 -9.56 -5.01
C TRP A 96 2.75 -9.13 -4.12
N LEU A 97 3.11 -7.86 -4.19
CA LEU A 97 4.05 -7.24 -3.24
C LEU A 97 3.35 -6.94 -1.90
N VAL A 98 2.07 -6.60 -1.95
CA VAL A 98 1.24 -6.23 -0.81
C VAL A 98 0.31 -7.38 -0.45
N GLU A 99 0.46 -7.90 0.77
CA GLU A 99 -0.46 -8.92 1.31
C GLU A 99 -1.89 -8.40 1.42
N GLY A 100 -2.84 -9.27 1.11
CA GLY A 100 -4.27 -8.95 1.07
C GLY A 100 -4.71 -8.22 -0.20
N THR A 101 -3.84 -8.09 -1.21
CA THR A 101 -4.26 -7.62 -2.54
C THR A 101 -5.18 -8.65 -3.18
N GLN A 102 -6.30 -8.17 -3.69
CA GLN A 102 -7.29 -8.97 -4.40
C GLN A 102 -7.71 -8.26 -5.68
N VAL A 103 -8.20 -9.02 -6.65
CA VAL A 103 -8.71 -8.50 -7.90
C VAL A 103 -10.23 -8.48 -7.84
N LEU A 104 -10.81 -7.34 -8.22
CA LEU A 104 -12.24 -7.11 -8.25
C LEU A 104 -12.72 -7.11 -9.72
N GLY A 105 -13.71 -7.95 -10.03
CA GLY A 105 -14.30 -8.01 -11.37
C GLY A 105 -13.44 -8.80 -12.37
N THR A 106 -12.84 -8.11 -13.35
CA THR A 106 -12.11 -8.74 -14.46
C THR A 106 -10.85 -9.46 -13.97
N THR A 107 -10.83 -10.78 -14.10
CA THR A 107 -9.70 -11.61 -13.67
C THR A 107 -8.75 -12.01 -14.79
N VAL A 108 -9.04 -11.64 -16.05
CA VAL A 108 -8.23 -12.02 -17.22
C VAL A 108 -8.01 -10.81 -18.13
N LEU A 109 -6.76 -10.60 -18.56
CA LEU A 109 -6.36 -9.59 -19.54
C LEU A 109 -5.60 -10.23 -20.71
N VAL A 110 -5.75 -9.67 -21.91
CA VAL A 110 -5.08 -10.17 -23.13
C VAL A 110 -4.02 -9.17 -23.53
N LEU A 111 -2.76 -9.60 -23.57
CA LEU A 111 -1.60 -8.71 -23.68
C LEU A 111 -0.94 -8.74 -25.07
N GLY A 112 -1.56 -9.34 -26.07
CA GLY A 112 -1.03 -9.41 -27.44
C GLY A 112 -1.06 -10.83 -28.01
N PRO A 113 -0.34 -11.06 -29.13
CA PRO A 113 0.78 -10.26 -29.66
C PRO A 113 0.38 -9.02 -30.46
N GLU A 114 -0.92 -8.76 -30.63
CA GLU A 114 -1.42 -7.68 -31.46
C GLU A 114 -1.00 -6.29 -30.93
N PRO A 115 -0.55 -5.38 -31.81
CA PRO A 115 -0.12 -4.04 -31.40
C PRO A 115 -1.29 -3.20 -30.88
N ILE A 116 -2.49 -3.41 -31.42
CA ILE A 116 -3.73 -2.73 -31.02
C ILE A 116 -4.66 -3.78 -30.42
N ILE A 117 -4.94 -3.66 -29.14
CA ILE A 117 -5.94 -4.47 -28.42
C ILE A 117 -7.16 -3.58 -28.10
N GLY A 118 -8.29 -4.18 -27.73
CA GLY A 118 -9.43 -3.42 -27.21
C GLY A 118 -9.11 -2.80 -25.83
N PRO A 119 -9.95 -1.86 -25.35
CA PRO A 119 -9.80 -1.32 -24.01
C PRO A 119 -9.96 -2.43 -22.96
N GLN A 120 -9.07 -2.45 -21.98
CA GLN A 120 -9.10 -3.43 -20.90
C GLN A 120 -8.78 -2.77 -19.56
N SER A 121 -9.37 -3.29 -18.49
CA SER A 121 -9.05 -2.84 -17.14
C SER A 121 -9.17 -3.95 -16.12
N VAL A 122 -8.41 -3.81 -15.04
CA VAL A 122 -8.48 -4.64 -13.84
C VAL A 122 -8.56 -3.71 -12.63
N VAL A 123 -9.34 -4.08 -11.63
CA VAL A 123 -9.44 -3.32 -10.38
C VAL A 123 -8.77 -4.11 -9.27
N LEU A 124 -7.84 -3.47 -8.57
CA LEU A 124 -7.23 -4.01 -7.36
C LEU A 124 -7.98 -3.49 -6.15
N GLY A 125 -8.24 -4.36 -5.19
CA GLY A 125 -8.74 -4.03 -3.86
C GLY A 125 -7.82 -4.55 -2.77
N SER A 126 -8.04 -4.08 -1.54
CA SER A 126 -7.33 -4.56 -0.35
C SER A 126 -8.30 -5.21 0.63
N THR A 127 -7.97 -6.40 1.13
CA THR A 127 -8.72 -7.04 2.23
C THR A 127 -8.44 -6.37 3.57
N ARG A 128 -7.28 -5.71 3.73
CA ARG A 128 -6.91 -4.96 4.94
C ARG A 128 -7.65 -3.62 5.05
N GLN A 129 -8.01 -3.03 3.90
CA GLN A 129 -8.83 -1.81 3.82
C GLN A 129 -10.04 -2.03 2.90
N PRO A 130 -11.14 -2.58 3.44
CA PRO A 130 -12.36 -2.74 2.67
C PRO A 130 -12.85 -1.38 2.17
N GLY A 131 -13.27 -1.34 0.90
CA GLY A 131 -13.76 -0.13 0.23
C GLY A 131 -12.70 0.70 -0.48
N ARG A 132 -11.41 0.35 -0.39
CA ARG A 132 -10.36 0.97 -1.21
C ARG A 132 -10.07 0.13 -2.45
N SER A 133 -10.21 0.75 -3.62
CA SER A 133 -9.92 0.16 -4.93
C SER A 133 -9.07 1.10 -5.78
N LEU A 134 -8.30 0.50 -6.70
CA LEU A 134 -7.57 1.21 -7.74
C LEU A 134 -7.76 0.48 -9.06
N ARG A 135 -8.02 1.23 -10.13
CA ARG A 135 -8.19 0.67 -11.47
C ARG A 135 -6.88 0.79 -12.25
N ILE A 136 -6.49 -0.27 -12.93
CA ILE A 136 -5.39 -0.27 -13.90
C ILE A 136 -6.04 -0.49 -15.27
N ALA A 137 -5.79 0.42 -16.21
CA ALA A 137 -6.50 0.42 -17.49
C ALA A 137 -5.57 0.72 -18.67
N THR A 138 -5.98 0.24 -19.84
CA THR A 138 -5.46 0.64 -21.15
C THR A 138 -6.63 0.84 -22.10
N ASP A 139 -6.53 1.82 -22.99
CA ASP A 139 -7.42 1.98 -24.14
C ASP A 139 -6.99 1.11 -25.34
N GLY A 140 -5.91 0.35 -25.18
CA GLY A 140 -5.30 -0.47 -26.22
C GLY A 140 -4.19 0.21 -27.00
N LEU A 141 -4.12 1.55 -26.98
CA LEU A 141 -3.09 2.35 -27.66
C LEU A 141 -2.02 2.86 -26.70
N ARG A 142 -2.41 3.19 -25.47
CA ARG A 142 -1.53 3.67 -24.39
C ARG A 142 -1.09 2.51 -23.50
N PRO A 143 0.07 2.63 -22.83
CA PRO A 143 0.45 1.68 -21.79
C PRO A 143 -0.62 1.55 -20.70
N PHE A 144 -0.62 0.41 -20.02
CA PHE A 144 -1.40 0.27 -18.79
C PHE A 144 -0.99 1.34 -17.78
N HIS A 145 -1.97 2.02 -17.20
CA HIS A 145 -1.75 3.06 -16.19
C HIS A 145 -2.76 2.92 -15.06
N VAL A 146 -2.39 3.40 -13.89
CA VAL A 146 -3.31 3.50 -12.76
C VAL A 146 -4.25 4.68 -13.01
N ALA A 147 -5.54 4.40 -13.07
CA ALA A 147 -6.61 5.38 -13.12
C ALA A 147 -7.23 5.48 -11.71
N ALA A 148 -7.43 6.71 -11.24
CA ALA A 148 -8.31 6.94 -10.10
C ALA A 148 -9.70 6.40 -10.43
N ASP A 149 -10.35 5.76 -9.44
CA ASP A 149 -11.65 5.12 -9.63
C ASP A 149 -12.61 6.11 -10.29
N ALA A 150 -13.22 5.71 -11.42
CA ALA A 150 -14.30 6.51 -11.99
C ALA A 150 -15.47 6.46 -10.98
N PRO A 151 -16.12 7.61 -10.71
CA PRO A 151 -17.21 7.70 -9.73
C PRO A 151 -18.38 6.78 -10.04
#